data_AF-A0A8J3N490-F1
#
_entry.id   AF-A0A8J3N490-F1
#
_cell.length_a   1.000
_cell.length_b   1.000
_cell.length_c   1.000
_cell.angle_alpha   90.00
_cell.angle_beta   90.00
_cell.angle_gamma   90.00
#
_symmetry.space_group_name_H-M   'P 1'
#
loop_
_entity.id
_entity.type
_entity.pdbx_description
1 polymer ?
#
loop_
_entity_poly.entity_id
_entity_poly.type
_entity_poly.pdbx_seq_one_letter_code
_entity_poly.pdbx_strand_id
1 'polypeptide(L)'
;MSRSSIQTFTCPCGQVFTSTIYEYVNVGQHPQLRYIVLAGLLNVSTCPACGRRAAVATPFIYSDPAHDLLAYVHPRSDAPEEARLLILEKLRSVYVDATSAQEEGNGEQTDGNGGRVVSLTASQAKEMPPLQVVFGLDQLHTLMNGVLSPDERLGKLALSTQSRNEAERGQFLDIARKLASEMDCNVEVEDMPDDYTVWLYGSRRQIGALMRELAPGG
;
A
#
# COMPACT_ATOMS: atom_id res chain seq x y z
N MET A 1 -1.00 11.53 8.05
CA MET A 1 -0.67 11.49 6.61
C MET A 1 0.19 10.25 6.37
N SER A 2 0.09 9.62 5.20
CA SER A 2 1.03 8.57 4.80
C SER A 2 2.45 9.13 4.70
N ARG A 3 3.47 8.30 4.90
CA ARG A 3 4.89 8.66 4.76
C ARG A 3 5.56 7.82 3.68
N SER A 4 6.29 8.49 2.82
CA SER A 4 7.07 7.86 1.75
C SER A 4 8.39 8.58 1.54
N SER A 5 9.34 7.87 0.94
CA SER A 5 10.63 8.38 0.49
C SER A 5 10.81 8.13 -1.01
N ILE A 6 11.56 8.99 -1.69
CA ILE A 6 11.93 8.78 -3.10
C ILE A 6 13.25 8.01 -3.10
N GLN A 7 13.30 6.90 -3.83
CA GLN A 7 14.50 6.07 -3.96
C GLN A 7 14.90 5.94 -5.43
N THR A 8 16.21 5.85 -5.68
CA THR A 8 16.78 5.67 -7.02
C THR A 8 17.07 4.19 -7.26
N PHE A 9 16.66 3.69 -8.42
CA PHE A 9 16.82 2.31 -8.86
C PHE A 9 17.57 2.25 -10.19
N THR A 10 18.34 1.18 -10.37
CA THR A 10 18.98 0.83 -11.63
C THR A 10 18.37 -0.46 -12.15
N CYS A 11 17.66 -0.38 -13.27
CA CYS A 11 17.07 -1.54 -13.93
C CYS A 11 18.17 -2.38 -14.62
N PRO A 12 18.02 -3.72 -14.73
CA PRO A 12 18.92 -4.56 -15.51
C PRO A 12 19.10 -4.16 -16.99
N CYS A 13 18.21 -3.34 -17.55
CA CYS A 13 18.36 -2.79 -18.91
C CYS A 13 19.26 -1.53 -18.96
N GLY A 14 19.82 -1.11 -17.82
CA GLY A 14 20.69 0.08 -17.69
C GLY A 14 19.96 1.37 -17.31
N GLN A 15 18.63 1.40 -17.36
CA GLN A 15 17.86 2.60 -17.02
C GLN A 15 17.95 2.92 -15.53
N VAL A 16 18.33 4.16 -15.21
CA VAL A 16 18.25 4.71 -13.85
C VAL A 16 16.96 5.53 -13.74
N PHE A 17 16.19 5.30 -12.69
CA PHE A 17 14.92 5.98 -12.45
C PHE A 17 14.61 6.06 -10.96
N THR A 18 13.67 6.92 -10.57
CA THR A 18 13.22 7.04 -9.19
C THR A 18 11.83 6.45 -9.01
N SER A 19 11.54 5.94 -7.80
CA SER A 19 10.20 5.52 -7.40
C SER A 19 9.90 5.96 -5.98
N THR A 20 8.61 6.15 -5.69
CA THR A 20 8.13 6.48 -4.34
C THR A 20 7.92 5.19 -3.55
N ILE A 21 8.56 5.09 -2.39
CA ILE A 21 8.47 3.94 -1.49
C ILE A 21 7.80 4.37 -0.20
N TYR A 22 6.69 3.72 0.13
CA TYR A 22 5.93 3.94 1.34
C TYR A 22 6.53 3.19 2.52
N GLU A 23 6.70 3.92 3.62
CA GLU A 23 7.14 3.39 4.92
C GLU A 23 5.97 3.38 5.92
N TYR A 24 5.00 4.26 5.71
CA TYR A 24 3.75 4.33 6.48
C TYR A 24 2.58 4.62 5.56
N VAL A 25 1.57 3.75 5.60
CA VAL A 25 0.32 3.87 4.85
C VAL A 25 -0.80 4.15 5.86
N ASN A 26 -1.42 5.32 5.75
CA ASN A 26 -2.60 5.67 6.52
C ASN A 26 -3.82 5.76 5.60
N VAL A 27 -4.66 4.73 5.60
CA VAL A 27 -5.84 4.68 4.73
C VAL A 27 -7.01 5.50 5.25
N GLY A 28 -6.98 5.91 6.52
CA GLY A 28 -7.95 6.86 7.06
C GLY A 28 -7.85 8.25 6.42
N GLN A 29 -6.65 8.61 5.93
CA GLN A 29 -6.43 9.87 5.19
C GLN A 29 -6.29 9.66 3.68
N HIS A 30 -5.81 8.50 3.24
CA HIS A 30 -5.67 8.15 1.82
C HIS A 30 -6.34 6.80 1.53
N PRO A 31 -7.68 6.76 1.41
CA PRO A 31 -8.43 5.50 1.22
C PRO A 31 -7.99 4.69 0.01
N GLN A 32 -7.54 5.37 -1.06
CA GLN A 32 -7.01 4.78 -2.29
C GLN A 32 -5.91 3.73 -2.01
N LEU A 33 -5.04 4.00 -1.03
CA LEU A 33 -3.90 3.14 -0.72
C LEU A 33 -4.32 1.77 -0.18
N ARG A 34 -5.52 1.63 0.38
CA ARG A 34 -6.06 0.32 0.79
C ARG A 34 -6.08 -0.63 -0.40
N TYR A 35 -6.57 -0.17 -1.55
CA TYR A 35 -6.72 -0.99 -2.74
C TYR A 35 -5.41 -1.19 -3.49
N ILE A 36 -4.47 -0.24 -3.41
CA ILE A 36 -3.09 -0.43 -3.87
C ILE A 36 -2.38 -1.54 -3.07
N VAL A 37 -2.54 -1.56 -1.74
CA VAL A 37 -2.00 -2.62 -0.87
C VAL A 37 -2.64 -3.98 -1.18
N LEU A 38 -3.98 -4.03 -1.23
CA LEU A 38 -4.71 -5.27 -1.53
C LEU A 38 -4.42 -5.80 -2.94
N ALA A 39 -4.18 -4.92 -3.91
CA ALA A 39 -3.79 -5.30 -5.25
C ALA A 39 -2.35 -5.81 -5.35
N GLY A 40 -1.54 -5.66 -4.30
CA GLY A 40 -0.12 -6.01 -4.30
C GLY A 40 0.75 -5.03 -5.09
N LEU A 41 0.27 -3.79 -5.25
CA LEU A 41 0.93 -2.75 -6.05
C LEU A 41 1.73 -1.76 -5.20
N LEU A 42 1.59 -1.80 -3.87
CA LEU A 42 2.38 -0.95 -2.97
C LEU A 42 3.87 -1.30 -3.10
N ASN A 43 4.72 -0.28 -3.20
CA ASN A 43 6.17 -0.42 -3.27
C ASN A 43 6.63 -1.31 -4.44
N VAL A 44 5.86 -1.34 -5.53
CA VAL A 44 6.28 -1.92 -6.81
C VAL A 44 6.83 -0.81 -7.68
N SER A 45 8.07 -0.96 -8.12
CA SER A 45 8.72 -0.06 -9.07
C SER A 45 8.57 -0.61 -10.49
N THR A 46 8.28 0.27 -11.45
CA THR A 46 8.17 -0.08 -12.87
C THR A 46 9.18 0.74 -13.66
N CYS A 47 10.09 0.08 -14.37
CA CYS A 47 11.08 0.74 -15.21
C CYS A 47 10.38 1.42 -16.39
N PRO A 48 10.55 2.75 -16.59
CA PRO A 48 9.88 3.47 -17.68
C PRO A 48 10.44 3.11 -19.07
N ALA A 49 11.62 2.50 -19.14
CA ALA A 49 12.27 2.18 -20.42
C ALA A 49 11.90 0.78 -20.96
N CYS A 50 11.68 -0.20 -20.08
CA CYS A 50 11.46 -1.59 -20.49
C CYS A 50 10.24 -2.25 -19.83
N GLY A 51 9.48 -1.53 -19.02
CA GLY A 51 8.28 -2.04 -18.35
C GLY A 51 8.54 -3.06 -17.23
N ARG A 52 9.80 -3.42 -16.95
CA ARG A 52 10.13 -4.39 -15.90
C ARG A 52 9.64 -3.89 -14.54
N ARG A 53 8.91 -4.76 -13.84
CA ARG A 53 8.36 -4.51 -12.51
C ARG A 53 9.18 -5.22 -11.45
N ALA A 54 9.42 -4.57 -10.32
CA ALA A 54 10.12 -5.14 -9.19
C ALA A 54 9.49 -4.66 -7.87
N ALA A 55 9.07 -5.60 -7.03
CA ALA A 55 8.67 -5.32 -5.66
C ALA A 55 9.91 -4.90 -4.85
N VAL A 56 9.81 -3.77 -4.17
CA VAL A 56 10.85 -3.26 -3.29
C VAL A 56 10.62 -3.85 -1.91
N ALA A 57 11.56 -4.67 -1.46
CA ALA A 57 11.49 -5.39 -0.18
C ALA A 57 11.77 -4.47 1.01
N THR A 58 10.94 -3.45 1.21
CA THR A 58 11.00 -2.50 2.32
C THR A 58 9.85 -2.75 3.29
N PRO A 59 10.11 -2.90 4.61
CA PRO A 59 9.04 -2.99 5.58
C PRO A 59 8.26 -1.68 5.67
N PHE A 60 6.97 -1.77 5.96
CA PHE A 60 6.12 -0.60 6.13
C PHE A 60 5.08 -0.83 7.22
N ILE A 61 4.52 0.26 7.74
CA ILE A 61 3.40 0.22 8.68
C ILE A 61 2.11 0.52 7.92
N TYR A 62 1.11 -0.34 8.05
CA TYR A 62 -0.25 -0.14 7.56
C TYR A 62 -1.15 0.30 8.71
N SER A 63 -1.93 1.37 8.51
CA SER A 63 -2.86 1.91 9.49
C SER A 63 -4.22 2.16 8.86
N ASP A 64 -5.25 1.54 9.44
CA ASP A 64 -6.65 1.64 9.08
C ASP A 64 -7.47 1.91 10.34
N PRO A 65 -7.57 3.19 10.75
CA PRO A 65 -8.27 3.57 11.97
C PRO A 65 -9.76 3.21 11.95
N ALA A 66 -10.40 3.18 10.77
CA ALA A 66 -11.80 2.82 10.63
C ALA A 66 -12.09 1.35 10.98
N HIS A 67 -11.07 0.49 10.92
CA HIS A 67 -11.17 -0.94 11.19
C HIS A 67 -10.35 -1.37 12.41
N ASP A 68 -9.91 -0.42 13.23
CA ASP A 68 -9.04 -0.67 14.40
C ASP A 68 -7.83 -1.55 14.05
N LEU A 69 -7.20 -1.28 12.91
CA LEU A 69 -6.12 -2.10 12.37
C LEU A 69 -4.83 -1.30 12.23
N LEU A 70 -3.79 -1.75 12.94
CA LEU A 70 -2.42 -1.27 12.82
C LEU A 70 -1.49 -2.47 12.64
N ALA A 71 -0.73 -2.49 11.55
CA ALA A 71 0.15 -3.61 11.22
C ALA A 71 1.54 -3.15 10.79
N TYR A 72 2.59 -3.73 11.37
CA TYR A 72 3.92 -3.74 10.79
C TYR A 72 4.02 -4.90 9.80
N VAL A 73 4.44 -4.60 8.58
CA VAL A 73 4.51 -5.53 7.47
C VAL A 73 5.97 -5.76 7.12
N HIS A 74 6.47 -6.95 7.44
CA HIS A 74 7.78 -7.38 6.98
C HIS A 74 7.69 -7.85 5.52
N PRO A 75 8.61 -7.46 4.61
CA PRO A 75 8.47 -7.75 3.18
C PRO A 75 8.66 -9.23 2.85
N ARG A 76 9.36 -9.98 3.70
CA ARG A 76 9.63 -11.41 3.51
C ARG A 76 8.62 -12.28 4.26
N SER A 77 7.88 -13.10 3.51
CA SER A 77 7.01 -14.18 4.02
C SER A 77 7.78 -15.45 4.40
N ASP A 78 9.05 -15.56 4.00
CA ASP A 78 9.90 -16.74 4.16
C ASP A 78 10.98 -16.57 5.24
N ALA A 79 10.85 -15.55 6.10
CA ALA A 79 11.79 -15.33 7.19
C ALA A 79 11.85 -16.56 8.14
N PRO A 80 13.05 -17.08 8.48
CA PRO A 80 13.19 -18.16 9.46
C PRO A 80 12.54 -17.80 10.80
N GLU A 81 12.03 -18.80 11.52
CA GLU A 81 11.31 -18.59 12.79
C GLU A 81 12.13 -17.81 13.82
N GLU A 82 13.41 -18.14 13.98
CA GLU A 82 14.34 -17.42 14.85
C GLU A 82 14.44 -15.92 14.48
N ALA A 83 14.54 -15.62 13.18
CA ALA A 83 14.58 -14.25 12.70
C ALA A 83 13.25 -13.51 12.95
N ARG A 84 12.11 -14.20 12.82
CA ARG A 84 10.80 -13.64 13.15
C ARG A 84 10.71 -13.26 14.62
N LEU A 85 11.16 -14.13 15.53
CA LEU A 85 11.15 -13.87 16.97
C LEU A 85 12.01 -12.66 17.33
N LEU A 86 13.20 -12.53 16.75
CA LEU A 86 14.07 -11.37 16.94
C LEU A 86 13.44 -10.07 16.43
N ILE A 87 12.72 -10.13 15.30
CA ILE A 87 11.98 -8.96 14.79
C ILE A 87 10.87 -8.56 15.77
N LEU A 88 10.09 -9.54 16.25
CA LEU A 88 9.02 -9.30 17.22
C LEU A 88 9.55 -8.69 18.52
N GLU A 89 10.67 -9.19 19.03
CA GLU A 89 11.31 -8.69 20.24
C GLU A 89 11.77 -7.23 20.07
N LYS A 90 12.47 -6.92 18.97
CA LYS A 90 12.90 -5.54 18.65
C LYS A 90 11.73 -4.58 18.49
N LEU A 91 10.66 -5.01 17.82
CA LEU A 91 9.47 -4.18 17.65
C LEU A 91 8.77 -3.93 18.99
N ARG A 92 8.72 -4.94 19.86
CA ARG A 92 8.17 -4.79 21.20
C ARG A 92 8.99 -3.81 22.02
N SER A 93 10.32 -3.89 22.00
CA SER A 93 11.15 -2.94 22.75
C SER A 93 10.92 -1.51 22.29
N VAL A 94 10.91 -1.26 20.96
CA VAL A 94 10.63 0.07 20.40
C VAL A 94 9.24 0.58 20.78
N TYR A 95 8.22 -0.30 20.76
CA TYR A 95 6.86 0.07 21.14
C TYR A 95 6.76 0.40 22.64
N VAL A 96 7.35 -0.44 23.50
CA VAL A 96 7.39 -0.20 24.95
C VAL A 96 8.15 1.08 25.25
N ASP A 97 9.34 1.28 24.69
CA ASP A 97 10.16 2.49 24.88
C ASP A 97 9.41 3.76 24.44
N ALA A 98 8.69 3.70 23.31
CA ALA A 98 7.86 4.81 22.85
C ALA A 98 6.69 5.11 23.80
N THR A 99 6.16 4.10 24.50
CA THR A 99 5.11 4.26 25.52
C THR A 99 5.64 4.61 26.92
N SER A 100 6.85 4.18 27.29
CA SER A 100 7.46 4.37 28.62
C SER A 100 8.26 5.66 28.73
N ALA A 101 8.90 6.14 27.65
CA ALA A 101 9.47 7.49 27.57
C ALA A 101 8.42 8.62 27.75
N GLN A 102 7.14 8.25 27.85
CA GLN A 102 6.01 9.14 28.11
C GLN A 102 5.70 9.31 29.61
N GLU A 103 6.10 8.35 30.45
CA GLU A 103 5.85 8.39 31.90
C GLU A 103 6.88 9.25 32.63
N GLU A 104 8.10 9.39 32.07
CA GLU A 104 9.20 10.15 32.68
C GLU A 104 9.38 11.58 32.10
N GLY A 105 8.55 11.98 31.13
CA GLY A 105 8.67 13.24 30.38
C GLY A 105 8.20 14.52 31.08
N ASN A 106 8.56 14.72 32.35
CA ASN A 106 8.51 16.04 33.01
C ASN A 106 9.93 16.57 33.35
N GLY A 107 10.97 16.13 32.64
CA GLY A 107 12.35 16.58 32.87
C GLY A 107 13.27 16.42 31.65
N GLU A 108 13.80 17.56 31.21
CA GLU A 108 15.04 17.85 30.47
C GLU A 108 15.48 17.04 29.22
N GLN A 109 15.68 17.83 28.16
CA GLN A 109 16.31 17.49 26.88
C GLN A 109 17.76 17.00 27.07
N THR A 110 18.10 15.88 26.46
CA THR A 110 19.48 15.61 26.02
C THR A 110 19.49 15.14 24.57
N ASP A 111 20.43 15.74 23.83
CA ASP A 111 20.66 15.63 22.39
C ASP A 111 21.33 14.29 22.06
N GLY A 112 20.77 13.49 21.14
CA GLY A 112 21.34 12.18 20.79
C GLY A 112 20.62 11.40 19.69
N ASN A 113 21.12 11.54 18.46
CA ASN A 113 20.98 10.67 17.28
C ASN A 113 19.58 10.31 16.75
N GLY A 114 19.02 11.20 15.91
CA GLY A 114 18.46 10.88 14.59
C GLY A 114 17.13 10.12 14.47
N GLY A 115 16.58 9.56 15.54
CA GLY A 115 15.21 9.02 15.56
C GLY A 115 14.24 10.07 16.09
N ARG A 116 13.40 10.65 15.24
CA ARG A 116 12.33 11.57 15.71
C ARG A 116 11.28 10.75 16.47
N VAL A 117 11.42 10.71 17.80
CA VAL A 117 10.40 10.18 18.72
C VAL A 117 9.18 11.08 18.58
N VAL A 118 8.07 10.53 18.10
CA VAL A 118 6.80 11.26 18.03
C VAL A 118 6.27 11.33 19.46
N SER A 119 6.28 12.52 20.06
CA SER A 119 5.65 12.76 21.36
C SER A 119 4.14 12.63 21.19
N LEU A 120 3.61 11.45 21.51
CA LEU A 120 2.17 11.21 21.66
C LEU A 120 1.75 11.61 23.08
N THR A 121 0.47 11.80 23.32
CA THR A 121 -0.06 11.94 24.70
C THR A 121 -0.50 10.58 25.23
N ALA A 122 -0.52 10.40 26.55
CA ALA A 122 -0.96 9.15 27.19
C ALA A 122 -2.40 8.73 26.82
N SER A 123 -3.27 9.69 26.46
CA SER A 123 -4.60 9.42 25.90
C SER A 123 -4.53 8.91 24.44
N GLN A 124 -3.64 9.46 23.61
CA GLN A 124 -3.45 9.01 22.22
C GLN A 124 -2.83 7.61 22.14
N ALA A 125 -1.97 7.23 23.10
CA ALA A 125 -1.40 5.88 23.16
C ALA A 125 -2.41 4.81 23.60
N LYS A 126 -3.39 5.17 24.45
CA LYS A 126 -4.48 4.28 24.88
C LYS A 126 -5.54 4.01 23.80
N GLU A 127 -5.61 4.88 22.80
CA GLU A 127 -6.56 4.80 21.67
C GLU A 127 -5.95 4.13 20.42
N MET A 128 -4.68 3.72 20.47
CA MET A 128 -4.04 3.06 19.33
C MET A 128 -4.37 1.56 19.30
N PRO A 129 -4.73 1.02 18.13
CA PRO A 129 -4.91 -0.42 17.95
C PRO A 129 -3.62 -1.17 18.30
N PRO A 130 -3.71 -2.41 18.81
CA PRO A 130 -2.53 -3.22 19.04
C PRO A 130 -1.77 -3.43 17.73
N LEU A 131 -0.46 -3.14 17.75
CA LEU A 131 0.40 -3.33 16.58
C LEU A 131 0.52 -4.82 16.26
N GLN A 132 -0.05 -5.23 15.14
CA GLN A 132 0.09 -6.58 14.62
C GLN A 132 1.35 -6.68 13.76
N VAL A 133 2.04 -7.82 13.80
CA VAL A 133 3.26 -8.04 13.00
C VAL A 133 2.99 -9.16 12.02
N VAL A 134 3.09 -8.85 10.72
CA VAL A 134 2.81 -9.80 9.63
C VAL A 134 4.01 -9.93 8.70
N PHE A 135 4.15 -11.09 8.08
CA PHE A 135 5.26 -11.44 7.19
C PHE A 135 4.76 -11.69 5.77
N GLY A 136 5.04 -10.73 4.89
CA GLY A 136 4.59 -10.71 3.51
C GLY A 136 3.16 -10.19 3.34
N LEU A 137 2.78 -9.95 2.08
CA LEU A 137 1.47 -9.39 1.73
C LEU A 137 0.33 -10.39 1.95
N ASP A 138 0.55 -11.69 1.83
CA ASP A 138 -0.51 -12.69 2.01
C ASP A 138 -1.09 -12.68 3.45
N GLN A 139 -0.21 -12.58 4.45
CA GLN A 139 -0.63 -12.45 5.85
C GLN A 139 -1.35 -11.13 6.09
N LEU A 140 -0.85 -10.03 5.51
CA LEU A 140 -1.53 -8.73 5.56
C LEU A 140 -2.92 -8.79 4.90
N HIS A 141 -3.04 -9.41 3.73
CA HIS A 141 -4.32 -9.58 3.03
C HIS A 141 -5.30 -10.39 3.85
N THR A 142 -4.83 -11.47 4.49
CA THR A 142 -5.66 -12.28 5.41
C THR A 142 -6.17 -11.42 6.55
N LEU A 143 -5.31 -10.62 7.17
CA LEU A 143 -5.66 -9.72 8.26
C LEU A 143 -6.67 -8.65 7.83
N MET A 144 -6.42 -7.97 6.70
CA MET A 144 -7.32 -6.95 6.14
C MET A 144 -8.69 -7.53 5.79
N ASN A 145 -8.75 -8.68 5.12
CA ASN A 145 -10.02 -9.30 4.73
C ASN A 145 -10.82 -9.85 5.93
N GLY A 146 -10.16 -10.07 7.07
CA GLY A 146 -10.80 -10.44 8.33
C GLY A 146 -11.60 -9.29 8.96
N VAL A 147 -11.20 -8.04 8.73
CA VAL A 147 -11.86 -6.84 9.28
C VAL A 147 -12.78 -6.13 8.28
N LEU A 148 -12.52 -6.25 6.98
CA LEU A 148 -13.33 -5.61 5.93
C LEU A 148 -14.65 -6.34 5.68
N SER A 149 -15.73 -5.57 5.52
CA SER A 149 -17.01 -6.10 5.03
C SER A 149 -16.87 -6.63 3.59
N PRO A 150 -17.75 -7.56 3.13
CA PRO A 150 -17.66 -8.11 1.78
C PRO A 150 -17.62 -7.06 0.67
N ASP A 151 -18.34 -5.94 0.84
CA ASP A 151 -18.41 -4.86 -0.15
C ASP A 151 -17.16 -4.00 -0.20
N GLU A 152 -16.41 -3.91 0.91
CA GLU A 152 -15.17 -3.14 1.01
C GLU A 152 -13.94 -3.89 0.53
N ARG A 153 -14.02 -5.22 0.39
CA ARG A 153 -12.93 -6.06 -0.12
C ARG A 153 -12.53 -5.62 -1.52
N LEU A 154 -11.34 -6.03 -1.94
CA LEU A 154 -10.82 -5.73 -3.27
C LEU A 154 -11.76 -6.25 -4.36
N GLY A 155 -12.25 -5.32 -5.18
CA GLY A 155 -12.78 -5.56 -6.51
C GLY A 155 -11.71 -5.28 -7.57
N LYS A 156 -11.80 -5.97 -8.70
CA LYS A 156 -10.96 -5.75 -9.87
C LYS A 156 -11.81 -5.76 -11.13
N LEU A 157 -11.52 -4.85 -12.06
CA LEU A 157 -12.04 -4.90 -13.43
C LEU A 157 -10.89 -4.80 -14.40
N ALA A 158 -10.86 -5.68 -15.39
CA ALA A 158 -9.96 -5.60 -16.54
C ALA A 158 -10.71 -5.01 -17.73
N LEU A 159 -10.18 -3.94 -18.30
CA LEU A 159 -10.60 -3.41 -19.60
C LEU A 159 -9.43 -3.65 -20.55
N SER A 160 -9.63 -4.41 -21.62
CA SER A 160 -8.56 -4.72 -22.58
C SER A 160 -8.88 -4.31 -24.00
N THR A 161 -7.83 -4.05 -24.78
CA THR A 161 -7.90 -3.81 -26.22
C THR A 161 -6.71 -4.49 -26.91
N GLN A 162 -6.95 -5.01 -28.11
CA GLN A 162 -5.92 -5.63 -28.96
C GLN A 162 -5.28 -4.61 -29.93
N SER A 163 -5.69 -3.33 -29.86
CA SER A 163 -5.12 -2.32 -30.73
C SER A 163 -3.61 -2.21 -30.50
N ARG A 164 -2.85 -2.15 -31.60
CA ARG A 164 -1.41 -1.86 -31.59
C ARG A 164 -1.11 -0.38 -31.84
N ASN A 165 -2.15 0.43 -32.05
CA ASN A 165 -2.02 1.86 -32.30
C ASN A 165 -1.88 2.60 -30.96
N GLU A 166 -0.75 3.28 -30.76
CA GLU A 166 -0.46 4.05 -29.54
C GLU A 166 -1.51 5.13 -29.25
N ALA A 167 -2.05 5.78 -30.28
CA ALA A 167 -3.08 6.81 -30.10
C ALA A 167 -4.39 6.21 -29.58
N GLU A 168 -4.78 5.04 -30.11
CA GLU A 168 -5.98 4.32 -29.65
C GLU A 168 -5.80 3.78 -28.23
N ARG A 169 -4.61 3.26 -27.89
CA ARG A 169 -4.26 2.86 -26.51
C ARG A 169 -4.31 4.04 -25.55
N GLY A 170 -3.77 5.19 -25.96
CA GLY A 170 -3.82 6.43 -25.18
C GLY A 170 -5.26 6.88 -24.91
N GLN A 171 -6.10 6.91 -25.96
CA GLN A 171 -7.51 7.25 -25.82
C GLN A 171 -8.26 6.25 -24.92
N PHE A 172 -7.97 4.95 -25.07
CA PHE A 172 -8.55 3.90 -24.23
C PHE A 172 -8.19 4.09 -22.75
N LEU A 173 -6.91 4.38 -22.46
CA LEU A 173 -6.44 4.68 -21.10
C LEU A 173 -7.11 5.93 -20.53
N ASP A 174 -7.26 6.99 -21.33
CA ASP A 174 -7.88 8.23 -20.87
C ASP A 174 -9.37 8.04 -20.54
N ILE A 175 -10.09 7.22 -21.31
CA ILE A 175 -11.47 6.83 -21.00
C ILE A 175 -11.51 6.03 -19.69
N ALA A 176 -10.66 5.02 -19.56
CA ALA A 176 -10.60 4.20 -18.34
C ALA A 176 -10.25 5.01 -17.09
N ARG A 177 -9.34 5.99 -17.20
CA ARG A 177 -9.00 6.92 -16.10
C ARG A 177 -10.16 7.80 -15.69
N LYS A 178 -10.95 8.29 -16.64
CA LYS A 178 -12.16 9.08 -16.33
C LYS A 178 -13.17 8.25 -15.54
N LEU A 179 -13.49 7.05 -16.03
CA LEU A 179 -14.39 6.12 -15.33
C LEU A 179 -13.89 5.78 -13.92
N ALA A 180 -12.58 5.52 -13.79
CA ALA A 180 -11.98 5.23 -12.50
C ALA A 180 -12.07 6.42 -11.53
N SER A 181 -11.83 7.64 -12.02
CA SER A 181 -11.90 8.86 -11.21
C SER A 181 -13.30 9.16 -10.72
N GLU A 182 -14.34 8.90 -11.52
CA GLU A 182 -15.74 9.09 -11.11
C GLU A 182 -16.15 8.16 -9.96
N MET A 183 -15.54 6.97 -9.93
CA MET A 183 -15.84 5.92 -8.96
C MET A 183 -14.82 5.82 -7.81
N ASP A 184 -13.83 6.71 -7.77
CA ASP A 184 -12.73 6.71 -6.80
C ASP A 184 -11.96 5.38 -6.78
N CYS A 185 -11.63 4.88 -7.97
CA CYS A 185 -10.87 3.67 -8.21
C CYS A 185 -9.43 3.97 -8.67
N ASN A 186 -8.52 3.07 -8.34
CA ASN A 186 -7.13 3.11 -8.81
C ASN A 186 -7.01 2.47 -10.19
N VAL A 187 -6.01 2.90 -10.96
CA VAL A 187 -5.71 2.42 -12.31
C VAL A 187 -4.30 1.86 -12.37
N GLU A 188 -4.13 0.67 -12.95
CA GLU A 188 -2.82 0.12 -13.35
C GLU A 188 -2.87 -0.30 -14.81
N VAL A 189 -1.78 -0.10 -15.54
CA VAL A 189 -1.67 -0.49 -16.95
C VAL A 189 -0.74 -1.69 -17.07
N GLU A 190 -1.18 -2.68 -17.83
CA GLU A 190 -0.38 -3.80 -18.31
C GLU A 190 -0.28 -3.68 -19.83
N ASP A 191 0.88 -3.21 -20.30
CA ASP A 191 1.15 -2.97 -21.70
C ASP A 191 1.87 -4.17 -22.32
N MET A 192 1.09 -5.08 -22.92
CA MET A 192 1.63 -6.15 -23.74
C MET A 192 1.44 -5.83 -25.23
N PRO A 193 2.35 -6.28 -26.12
CA PRO A 193 2.27 -5.97 -27.55
C PRO A 193 0.94 -6.36 -28.21
N ASP A 194 0.33 -7.45 -27.76
CA ASP A 194 -0.89 -8.02 -28.35
C ASP A 194 -2.13 -7.87 -27.46
N ASP A 195 -1.96 -7.36 -26.24
CA ASP A 195 -3.04 -7.19 -25.27
C ASP A 195 -2.74 -6.01 -24.34
N TYR A 196 -3.44 -4.91 -24.54
CA TYR A 196 -3.30 -3.72 -23.70
C TYR A 196 -4.41 -3.74 -22.65
N THR A 197 -4.06 -4.03 -21.40
CA THR A 197 -5.04 -4.14 -20.30
C THR A 197 -4.90 -2.97 -19.33
N VAL A 198 -6.02 -2.31 -19.07
CA VAL A 198 -6.17 -1.33 -18.00
C VAL A 198 -6.96 -1.96 -16.87
N TRP A 199 -6.29 -2.14 -15.73
CA TRP A 199 -6.87 -2.69 -14.52
C TRP A 199 -7.41 -1.58 -13.63
N LEU A 200 -8.65 -1.71 -13.19
CA LEU A 200 -9.27 -0.85 -12.19
C LEU A 200 -9.39 -1.58 -10.85
N TYR A 201 -8.97 -0.92 -9.77
CA TYR A 201 -9.01 -1.46 -8.40
C TYR A 201 -9.78 -0.54 -7.46
N GLY A 202 -10.68 -1.11 -6.68
CA GLY A 202 -11.44 -0.39 -5.67
C GLY A 202 -12.16 -1.36 -4.74
N SER A 203 -13.12 -0.86 -3.97
CA SER A 203 -14.05 -1.71 -3.25
C SER A 203 -14.88 -2.54 -4.24
N ARG A 204 -15.31 -3.73 -3.83
CA ARG A 204 -16.28 -4.52 -4.62
C ARG A 204 -17.54 -3.73 -4.92
N ARG A 205 -17.97 -2.86 -4.01
CA ARG A 205 -19.10 -1.94 -4.24
C ARG A 205 -18.84 -0.99 -5.42
N GLN A 206 -17.70 -0.31 -5.43
CA GLN A 206 -17.31 0.62 -6.50
C GLN A 206 -17.18 -0.10 -7.85
N ILE A 207 -16.42 -1.20 -7.87
CA ILE A 207 -16.21 -1.98 -9.09
C ILE A 207 -17.51 -2.57 -9.62
N GLY A 208 -18.35 -3.11 -8.73
CA GLY A 208 -19.65 -3.65 -9.10
C GLY A 208 -20.61 -2.59 -9.67
N ALA A 209 -20.54 -1.35 -9.20
CA ALA A 209 -21.29 -0.24 -9.79
C ALA A 209 -20.79 0.12 -11.18
N LEU A 210 -19.47 0.23 -11.36
CA LEU A 210 -18.86 0.51 -12.66
C LEU A 210 -19.17 -0.60 -13.69
N MET A 211 -19.16 -1.87 -13.28
CA MET A 211 -19.57 -2.97 -14.14
C MET A 211 -21.03 -2.89 -14.60
N ARG A 212 -21.94 -2.36 -13.76
CA ARG A 212 -23.35 -2.17 -14.14
C ARG A 212 -23.52 -1.04 -15.16
N GLU A 213 -22.74 0.03 -15.03
CA GLU A 213 -22.76 1.15 -15.99
C GLU A 213 -22.20 0.74 -17.36
N LEU A 214 -21.20 -0.15 -17.39
CA LEU A 214 -20.62 -0.66 -18.63
C LEU A 214 -21.43 -1.80 -19.27
N ALA A 215 -22.40 -2.38 -18.55
CA ALA A 215 -23.22 -3.45 -19.10
C ALA A 215 -24.13 -2.89 -20.20
N PRO A 216 -24.17 -3.52 -21.39
CA PRO A 216 -25.04 -3.05 -22.47
C PRO A 216 -26.51 -3.26 -22.08
N GLY A 217 -27.20 -2.20 -21.63
CA GLY A 217 -28.63 -2.22 -21.35
C GLY A 217 -29.12 -1.33 -20.20
N GLY A 218 -28.91 -0.02 -20.31
CA GLY A 218 -29.72 1.00 -19.63
C GLY A 218 -30.64 1.69 -20.62
#